data_AF-A0A401PJU4-F1
#
_entry.id   AF-A0A401PJU4-F1
#
_cell.length_a   1.000
_cell.length_b   1.000
_cell.length_c   1.000
_cell.angle_alpha   90.00
_cell.angle_beta   90.00
_cell.angle_gamma   90.00
#
_symmetry.space_group_name_H-M   'P 1'
#
loop_
_entity.id
_entity.type
_entity.pdbx_description
1 polymer ?
#
loop_
_entity_poly.entity_id
_entity_poly.type
_entity_poly.pdbx_seq_one_letter_code
_entity_poly.pdbx_strand_id
1 'polypeptide(L)'
;MSHCSCSDDCLGKGDCCTDYKTVCKGETPWVEDECEEIHTPQCPAGFSRPPLILVSLDGFRAEYLTTWYSLLPAIEKLKTCGTHSKYMRAMYPTNTFPNHYTIVTGLYSETHGIVGNNMYDVNLNMSFSLHGDEKNNPIWWGGQPLWLTAMYQGLKAGTFFWPGSEVKINGTYPNKYVKFNK
;
A
#
# COMPACT_ATOMS: atom_id res chain seq x y z
N MET A 1 -14.53 25.07 -3.50
CA MET A 1 -14.81 24.06 -4.54
C MET A 1 -15.15 22.76 -3.85
N SER A 2 -16.17 22.04 -4.30
CA SER A 2 -16.46 20.71 -3.79
C SER A 2 -15.38 19.73 -4.27
N HIS A 3 -15.00 18.77 -3.42
CA HIS A 3 -13.97 17.76 -3.75
C HIS A 3 -14.50 16.66 -4.67
N CYS A 4 -15.83 16.46 -4.69
CA CYS A 4 -16.56 15.54 -5.54
C CYS A 4 -17.99 16.09 -5.75
N SER A 5 -18.78 15.43 -6.60
CA SER A 5 -20.16 15.84 -6.94
C SER A 5 -21.18 14.74 -6.64
N CYS A 6 -22.42 15.15 -6.38
CA CYS A 6 -23.60 14.28 -6.34
C CYS A 6 -24.65 14.71 -7.39
N SER A 7 -24.26 15.54 -8.36
CA SER A 7 -25.12 15.93 -9.47
C SER A 7 -25.43 14.74 -10.38
N ASP A 8 -26.54 14.81 -11.11
CA ASP A 8 -26.94 13.73 -12.02
C ASP A 8 -25.96 13.50 -13.18
N ASP A 9 -25.14 14.49 -13.51
CA ASP A 9 -24.11 14.41 -14.55
C ASP A 9 -22.73 13.98 -14.02
N CYS A 10 -22.58 13.71 -12.72
CA CYS A 10 -21.27 13.39 -12.13
C CYS A 10 -20.66 12.12 -12.73
N LEU A 11 -21.50 11.14 -13.12
CA LEU A 11 -21.03 9.89 -13.72
C LEU A 11 -20.43 10.14 -15.11
N GLY A 12 -21.02 11.06 -15.87
CA GLY A 12 -20.49 11.47 -17.18
C GLY A 12 -19.22 12.31 -17.07
N LYS A 13 -19.09 13.11 -15.99
CA LYS A 13 -17.91 13.93 -15.70
C LYS A 13 -16.78 13.17 -15.01
N GLY A 14 -17.08 12.02 -14.40
CA GLY A 14 -16.11 11.22 -13.65
C GLY A 14 -15.70 11.84 -12.31
N ASP A 15 -16.56 12.65 -11.69
CA ASP A 15 -16.30 13.39 -10.45
C ASP A 15 -17.26 13.05 -9.30
N CYS A 16 -18.01 11.95 -9.41
CA CYS A 16 -18.92 11.51 -8.35
C CYS A 16 -18.18 11.23 -7.03
N CYS A 17 -18.83 11.51 -5.90
CA CYS A 17 -18.40 11.01 -4.60
C CYS A 17 -18.43 9.48 -4.56
N THR A 18 -17.58 8.86 -3.75
CA THR A 18 -17.36 7.40 -3.74
C THR A 18 -18.60 6.59 -3.37
N ASP A 19 -19.51 7.19 -2.60
CA ASP A 19 -20.78 6.62 -2.12
C ASP A 19 -21.99 7.13 -2.93
N TYR A 20 -21.80 7.82 -4.06
CA TYR A 20 -22.89 8.36 -4.88
C TYR A 20 -23.93 7.30 -5.27
N LYS A 21 -23.47 6.12 -5.70
CA LYS A 21 -24.34 5.04 -6.14
C LYS A 21 -25.20 4.48 -4.99
N THR A 22 -24.61 4.38 -3.80
CA THR A 22 -25.32 3.84 -2.64
C THR A 22 -26.29 4.87 -2.07
N VAL A 23 -25.81 6.10 -1.85
CA VAL A 23 -26.59 7.19 -1.24
C VAL A 23 -27.63 7.78 -2.18
N CYS A 24 -27.31 7.97 -3.46
CA CYS A 24 -28.17 8.70 -4.40
C CYS A 24 -28.91 7.79 -5.39
N LYS A 25 -28.46 6.55 -5.61
CA LYS A 25 -29.10 5.59 -6.55
C LYS A 25 -29.67 4.35 -5.86
N GLY A 26 -29.47 4.18 -4.55
CA GLY A 26 -30.01 3.07 -3.79
C GLY A 26 -29.35 1.72 -4.10
N GLU A 27 -28.14 1.73 -4.66
CA GLU A 27 -27.32 0.51 -4.79
C GLU A 27 -26.89 0.05 -3.38
N THR A 28 -26.76 -1.26 -3.19
CA THR A 28 -26.28 -1.82 -1.91
C THR A 28 -24.81 -1.44 -1.69
N PRO A 29 -24.42 -0.99 -0.48
CA PRO A 29 -23.02 -0.78 -0.15
C PRO A 29 -22.22 -2.08 -0.19
N TRP A 30 -20.99 -2.03 -0.69
CA TRP A 30 -20.10 -3.20 -0.74
C TRP A 30 -19.96 -3.89 0.62
N VAL A 31 -20.00 -3.17 1.74
CA VAL A 31 -19.87 -3.77 3.07
C VAL A 31 -21.10 -4.59 3.49
N GLU A 32 -22.26 -4.30 2.90
CA GLU A 32 -23.55 -4.95 3.21
C GLU A 32 -23.90 -6.07 2.24
N ASP A 33 -23.27 -6.14 1.06
CA ASP A 33 -23.45 -7.23 0.11
C ASP A 33 -23.05 -8.61 0.69
N GLU A 34 -23.47 -9.69 0.07
CA GLU A 34 -23.05 -11.05 0.45
C GLU A 34 -21.59 -11.34 0.03
N CYS A 35 -21.00 -12.41 0.60
CA CYS A 35 -19.72 -12.92 0.12
C CYS A 35 -19.94 -13.74 -1.15
N GLU A 36 -19.17 -13.46 -2.20
CA GLU A 36 -19.22 -14.18 -3.47
C GLU A 36 -17.91 -14.91 -3.76
N GLU A 37 -17.99 -16.12 -4.34
CA GLU A 37 -16.81 -16.83 -4.83
C GLU A 37 -16.40 -16.32 -6.22
N ILE A 38 -15.26 -15.64 -6.27
CA ILE A 38 -14.73 -15.08 -7.53
C ILE A 38 -13.83 -16.12 -8.20
N HIS A 39 -14.43 -17.05 -8.96
CA HIS A 39 -13.67 -18.05 -9.73
C HIS A 39 -12.99 -17.48 -10.97
N THR A 40 -13.64 -16.50 -11.62
CA THR A 40 -13.10 -15.82 -12.80
C THR A 40 -13.15 -14.31 -12.57
N PRO A 41 -12.05 -13.57 -12.78
CA PRO A 41 -12.01 -12.15 -12.48
C PRO A 41 -12.88 -11.35 -13.44
N GLN A 42 -13.77 -10.52 -12.91
CA GLN A 42 -14.57 -9.58 -13.68
C GLN A 42 -13.78 -8.28 -13.89
N CYS A 43 -13.01 -8.21 -14.98
CA CYS A 43 -12.16 -7.07 -15.29
C CYS A 43 -12.66 -6.31 -16.54
N PRO A 44 -12.72 -4.97 -16.51
CA PRO A 44 -13.07 -4.19 -17.68
C PRO A 44 -11.97 -4.24 -18.75
N ALA A 45 -12.29 -3.81 -19.98
CA ALA A 45 -11.34 -3.75 -21.08
C ALA A 45 -10.07 -2.96 -20.67
N GLY A 46 -8.90 -3.51 -21.01
CA GLY A 46 -7.60 -2.98 -20.60
C GLY A 46 -6.99 -3.64 -19.35
N PHE A 47 -7.77 -4.39 -18.59
CA PHE A 47 -7.30 -5.16 -17.42
C PHE A 47 -7.28 -6.66 -17.72
N SER A 48 -6.43 -7.09 -18.65
CA SER A 48 -6.27 -8.52 -18.97
C SER A 48 -5.63 -9.33 -17.83
N ARG A 49 -5.00 -8.65 -16.87
CA ARG A 49 -4.51 -9.20 -15.61
C ARG A 49 -5.09 -8.36 -14.46
N PRO A 50 -5.63 -8.97 -13.40
CA PRO A 50 -6.10 -8.23 -12.23
C PRO A 50 -4.97 -7.40 -11.61
N PRO A 51 -5.21 -6.14 -11.25
CA PRO A 51 -4.22 -5.32 -10.58
C PRO A 51 -3.99 -5.80 -9.13
N LEU A 52 -2.75 -5.67 -8.65
CA LEU A 52 -2.42 -5.86 -7.23
C LEU A 52 -2.49 -4.51 -6.51
N ILE A 53 -3.24 -4.46 -5.41
CA ILE A 53 -3.26 -3.32 -4.49
C ILE A 53 -2.68 -3.80 -3.16
N LEU A 54 -1.62 -3.14 -2.70
CA LEU A 54 -1.02 -3.38 -1.41
C LEU A 54 -1.38 -2.22 -0.48
N VAL A 55 -2.18 -2.50 0.55
CA VAL A 55 -2.63 -1.52 1.54
C VAL A 55 -1.96 -1.84 2.87
N SER A 56 -1.28 -0.85 3.45
CA SER A 56 -0.70 -0.95 4.79
C SER A 56 -1.43 -0.02 5.75
N LEU A 57 -1.80 -0.56 6.92
CA LEU A 57 -2.29 0.19 8.07
C LEU A 57 -1.18 0.14 9.14
N ASP A 58 -0.37 1.20 9.23
CA ASP A 58 0.80 1.21 10.12
C ASP A 58 0.37 1.04 11.59
N GLY A 59 1.11 0.21 12.34
CA GLY A 59 0.79 -0.11 13.73
C GLY A 59 -0.49 -0.93 13.93
N PHE A 60 -1.14 -1.44 12.87
CA PHE A 60 -2.33 -2.29 13.01
C PHE A 60 -1.96 -3.66 13.58
N ARG A 61 -1.97 -3.76 14.91
CA ARG A 61 -1.66 -4.99 15.64
C ARG A 61 -2.73 -6.04 15.35
N ALA A 62 -2.32 -7.30 15.13
CA ALA A 62 -3.22 -8.41 14.82
C ALA A 62 -4.37 -8.60 15.83
N GLU A 63 -4.10 -8.32 17.11
CA GLU A 63 -5.10 -8.40 18.18
C GLU A 63 -6.27 -7.42 17.98
N TYR A 64 -6.07 -6.30 17.28
CA TYR A 64 -7.15 -5.35 16.99
C TYR A 64 -8.28 -5.99 16.16
N LEU A 65 -7.94 -6.85 15.21
CA LEU A 65 -8.94 -7.59 14.41
C LEU A 65 -9.55 -8.77 15.17
N THR A 66 -8.98 -9.17 16.30
CA THR A 66 -9.58 -10.20 17.16
C THR A 66 -10.57 -9.57 18.14
N THR A 67 -10.22 -8.44 18.74
CA THR A 67 -10.99 -7.81 19.81
C THR A 67 -12.02 -6.80 19.30
N TRP A 68 -11.69 -6.06 18.23
CA TRP A 68 -12.50 -4.92 17.75
C TRP A 68 -13.15 -5.16 16.38
N TYR A 69 -13.24 -6.42 15.93
CA TYR A 69 -13.73 -6.75 14.59
C TYR A 69 -15.13 -6.17 14.29
N SER A 70 -16.02 -6.15 15.28
CA SER A 70 -17.39 -5.63 15.13
C SER A 70 -17.44 -4.12 14.88
N LEU A 71 -16.38 -3.39 15.21
CA LEU A 71 -16.23 -1.95 14.93
C LEU A 71 -15.55 -1.67 13.59
N LEU A 72 -15.12 -2.72 12.87
CA LEU A 72 -14.32 -2.63 11.64
C LEU A 72 -15.01 -3.39 10.49
N PRO A 73 -16.25 -3.05 10.12
CA PRO A 73 -17.08 -3.88 9.25
C PRO A 73 -16.44 -4.14 7.88
N ALA A 74 -15.75 -3.16 7.29
CA ALA A 74 -15.06 -3.36 6.02
C ALA A 74 -13.87 -4.34 6.11
N ILE A 75 -13.06 -4.23 7.16
CA ILE A 75 -11.92 -5.14 7.38
C ILE A 75 -12.43 -6.53 7.74
N GLU A 76 -13.48 -6.62 8.54
CA GLU A 76 -14.09 -7.90 8.89
C GLU A 76 -14.72 -8.58 7.68
N LYS A 77 -15.33 -7.84 6.76
CA LYS A 77 -15.81 -8.40 5.49
C LYS A 77 -14.67 -8.95 4.65
N LEU A 78 -13.54 -8.23 4.55
CA LEU A 78 -12.34 -8.74 3.87
C LEU A 78 -11.80 -10.03 4.51
N LYS A 79 -11.80 -10.10 5.85
CA LYS A 79 -11.40 -11.31 6.59
C LYS A 79 -12.37 -12.47 6.36
N THR A 80 -13.66 -12.20 6.30
CA THR A 80 -14.72 -13.23 6.19
C THR A 80 -14.85 -13.78 4.77
N CYS A 81 -14.87 -12.91 3.76
CA CYS A 81 -15.01 -13.33 2.36
C CYS A 81 -13.66 -13.66 1.70
N GLY A 82 -12.53 -13.27 2.32
CA GLY A 82 -11.19 -13.42 1.76
C GLY A 82 -10.34 -14.46 2.49
N THR A 83 -9.03 -14.35 2.32
CA THR A 83 -8.05 -15.19 3.03
C THR A 83 -7.37 -14.40 4.13
N HIS A 84 -7.36 -14.93 5.35
CA HIS A 84 -6.81 -14.27 6.53
C HIS A 84 -5.97 -15.23 7.38
N SER A 85 -4.84 -14.73 7.90
CA SER A 85 -4.04 -15.38 8.95
C SER A 85 -4.26 -14.67 10.28
N LYS A 86 -4.28 -15.43 11.39
CA LYS A 86 -4.41 -14.88 12.76
C LYS A 86 -3.41 -13.76 13.07
N TYR A 87 -2.23 -13.83 12.48
CA TYR A 87 -1.23 -12.76 12.51
C TYR A 87 -0.23 -12.95 11.36
N MET A 88 0.49 -11.88 11.04
CA MET A 88 1.68 -11.92 10.20
C MET A 88 2.89 -11.54 11.07
N ARG A 89 3.93 -12.37 11.07
CA ARG A 89 5.13 -12.10 11.86
C ARG A 89 5.99 -11.05 11.14
N ALA A 90 6.16 -9.92 11.79
CA ALA A 90 7.07 -8.86 11.37
C ALA A 90 8.54 -9.31 11.44
N MET A 91 9.39 -8.61 10.69
CA MET A 91 10.85 -8.69 10.83
C MET A 91 11.33 -7.83 12.00
N TYR A 92 12.45 -8.22 12.60
CA TYR A 92 13.13 -7.44 13.63
C TYR A 92 14.04 -6.36 13.00
N PRO A 93 14.12 -5.14 13.58
CA PRO A 93 13.22 -4.62 14.61
C PRO A 93 11.82 -4.35 14.06
N THR A 94 10.80 -4.42 14.91
CA THR A 94 9.39 -4.19 14.53
C THR A 94 9.07 -2.70 14.34
N ASN A 95 9.84 -2.04 13.48
CA ASN A 95 9.73 -0.63 13.11
C ASN A 95 9.12 -0.49 11.70
N THR A 96 8.49 0.65 11.44
CA THR A 96 7.83 0.99 10.16
C THR A 96 8.71 0.75 8.94
N PHE A 97 9.84 1.47 8.80
CA PHE A 97 10.62 1.46 7.56
C PHE A 97 11.24 0.09 7.25
N PRO A 98 11.91 -0.60 8.21
CA PRO A 98 12.41 -1.95 7.99
C PRO A 98 11.32 -2.91 7.49
N ASN A 99 10.16 -2.95 8.16
CA ASN A 99 9.10 -3.90 7.83
C ASN A 99 8.41 -3.58 6.50
N HIS A 100 8.11 -2.32 6.22
CA HIS A 100 7.50 -1.94 4.94
C HIS A 100 8.43 -2.23 3.76
N TYR A 101 9.75 -2.05 3.93
CA TYR A 101 10.71 -2.34 2.88
C TYR A 101 10.96 -3.85 2.74
N THR A 102 10.98 -4.61 3.84
CA THR A 102 10.96 -6.08 3.83
C THR A 102 9.79 -6.62 3.02
N ILE A 103 8.57 -6.11 3.22
CA ILE A 103 7.36 -6.58 2.50
C ILE A 103 7.52 -6.50 0.98
N VAL A 104 8.10 -5.41 0.48
CA VAL A 104 8.20 -5.17 -0.98
C VAL A 104 9.49 -5.72 -1.59
N THR A 105 10.47 -6.12 -0.79
CA THR A 105 11.73 -6.70 -1.30
C THR A 105 11.83 -8.21 -1.06
N GLY A 106 11.11 -8.73 -0.06
CA GLY A 106 11.27 -10.11 0.42
C GLY A 106 12.59 -10.36 1.17
N LEU A 107 13.33 -9.31 1.51
CA LEU A 107 14.65 -9.39 2.12
C LEU A 107 14.60 -9.06 3.62
N TYR A 108 15.53 -9.63 4.39
CA TYR A 108 15.75 -9.23 5.77
C TYR A 108 16.36 -7.83 5.87
N SER A 109 16.16 -7.18 7.03
CA SER A 109 16.67 -5.83 7.30
C SER A 109 18.17 -5.68 7.07
N GLU A 110 18.94 -6.67 7.50
CA GLU A 110 20.39 -6.74 7.31
C GLU A 110 20.82 -6.82 5.85
N THR A 111 19.97 -7.35 4.96
CA THR A 111 20.27 -7.51 3.54
C THR A 111 19.84 -6.31 2.72
N HIS A 112 18.69 -5.71 3.05
CA HIS A 112 18.16 -4.57 2.30
C HIS A 112 18.65 -3.20 2.81
N GLY A 113 19.41 -3.17 3.92
CA GLY A 113 20.10 -1.97 4.42
C GLY A 113 19.31 -1.12 5.41
N ILE A 114 17.98 -1.10 5.30
CA ILE A 114 17.11 -0.35 6.22
C ILE A 114 16.90 -1.11 7.55
N VAL A 115 17.84 -0.97 8.49
CA VAL A 115 17.82 -1.69 9.79
C VAL A 115 17.10 -0.95 10.91
N GLY A 116 16.75 0.32 10.71
CA GLY A 116 16.04 1.13 11.69
C GLY A 116 15.49 2.42 11.10
N ASN A 117 14.68 3.13 11.89
CA ASN A 117 14.16 4.44 11.52
C ASN A 117 15.23 5.53 11.65
N ASN A 118 16.24 5.30 12.49
CA ASN A 118 17.47 6.08 12.58
C ASN A 118 18.64 5.10 12.55
N MET A 119 19.65 5.38 11.73
CA MET A 119 20.79 4.50 11.50
C MET A 119 22.06 5.33 11.39
N TYR A 120 23.21 4.74 11.69
CA TYR A 120 24.51 5.31 11.35
C TYR A 120 25.34 4.24 10.64
N ASP A 121 25.91 4.60 9.50
CA ASP A 121 26.83 3.74 8.75
C ASP A 121 28.26 4.25 8.95
N VAL A 122 29.11 3.41 9.55
CA VAL A 122 30.50 3.74 9.88
C VAL A 122 31.40 3.84 8.64
N ASN A 123 31.09 3.11 7.57
CA ASN A 123 31.89 3.11 6.34
C ASN A 123 31.57 4.33 5.50
N LEU A 124 30.30 4.73 5.48
CA LEU A 124 29.84 5.94 4.83
C LEU A 124 30.10 7.20 5.67
N ASN A 125 30.25 7.03 6.99
CA ASN A 125 30.26 8.11 7.97
C ASN A 125 29.03 9.03 7.83
N MET A 126 27.85 8.43 7.68
CA MET A 126 26.58 9.12 7.46
C MET A 126 25.49 8.61 8.42
N SER A 127 24.54 9.48 8.75
CA SER A 127 23.39 9.16 9.59
C SER A 127 22.09 9.23 8.79
N PHE A 128 21.33 8.13 8.79
CA PHE A 128 19.99 8.08 8.24
C PHE A 128 18.95 8.48 9.30
N SER A 129 17.95 9.26 8.92
CA SER A 129 16.76 9.54 9.73
C SER A 129 15.54 9.74 8.85
N LEU A 130 14.38 9.28 9.33
CA LEU A 130 13.08 9.48 8.64
C LEU A 130 12.69 10.95 8.44
N HIS A 131 13.24 11.84 9.26
CA HIS A 131 12.90 13.26 9.26
C HIS A 131 13.92 14.12 8.51
N GLY A 132 15.00 13.50 8.00
CA GLY A 132 16.04 14.20 7.24
C GLY A 132 15.96 13.91 5.75
N ASP A 133 16.69 14.69 4.96
CA ASP A 133 16.79 14.49 3.51
C ASP A 133 17.52 13.20 3.14
N GLU A 134 18.36 12.70 4.05
CA GLU A 134 19.17 11.50 3.87
C GLU A 134 18.32 10.24 3.59
N LYS A 135 17.04 10.24 3.99
CA LYS A 135 16.10 9.16 3.62
C LYS A 135 15.97 8.98 2.10
N ASN A 136 16.23 10.04 1.33
CA ASN A 136 16.12 10.02 -0.13
C ASN A 136 17.42 9.63 -0.83
N ASN A 137 18.51 9.38 -0.09
CA ASN A 137 19.76 8.93 -0.67
C ASN A 137 19.66 7.43 -1.02
N PRO A 138 19.77 7.03 -2.31
CA PRO A 138 19.60 5.64 -2.74
C PRO A 138 20.60 4.66 -2.11
N ILE A 139 21.72 5.14 -1.56
CA ILE A 139 22.77 4.28 -0.97
C ILE A 139 22.26 3.42 0.20
N TRP A 140 21.22 3.89 0.91
CA TRP A 140 20.62 3.18 2.03
C TRP A 140 19.68 2.04 1.61
N TRP A 141 19.24 2.04 0.35
CA TRP A 141 18.14 1.22 -0.13
C TRP A 141 18.66 0.09 -1.00
N GLY A 142 19.04 -1.01 -0.36
CA GLY A 142 19.48 -2.22 -1.03
C GLY A 142 18.32 -3.02 -1.64
N GLY A 143 18.66 -4.10 -2.36
CA GLY A 143 17.69 -5.01 -2.95
C GLY A 143 16.89 -4.40 -4.11
N GLN A 144 15.78 -5.05 -4.45
CA GLN A 144 14.88 -4.64 -5.53
C GLN A 144 13.43 -4.65 -5.03
N PRO A 145 12.78 -3.49 -4.87
CA PRO A 145 11.39 -3.43 -4.45
C PRO A 145 10.43 -3.87 -5.57
N LEU A 146 9.27 -4.36 -5.14
CA LEU A 146 8.23 -4.96 -5.98
C LEU A 146 7.84 -4.10 -7.19
N TRP A 147 7.78 -2.78 -7.03
CA TRP A 147 7.46 -1.87 -8.13
C TRP A 147 8.52 -1.90 -9.25
N LEU A 148 9.81 -1.99 -8.92
CA LEU A 148 10.87 -2.12 -9.93
C LEU A 148 10.81 -3.50 -10.61
N THR A 149 10.61 -4.56 -9.83
CA THR A 149 10.44 -5.92 -10.36
C THR A 149 9.28 -6.00 -11.37
N ALA A 150 8.16 -5.36 -11.06
CA ALA A 150 7.01 -5.27 -11.97
C ALA A 150 7.35 -4.44 -13.23
N MET A 151 8.03 -3.31 -13.06
CA MET A 151 8.41 -2.42 -14.16
C MET A 151 9.41 -3.04 -15.14
N TYR A 152 10.39 -3.79 -14.66
CA TYR A 152 11.32 -4.52 -15.53
C TYR A 152 10.64 -5.63 -16.33
N GLN A 153 9.46 -6.07 -15.89
CA GLN A 153 8.62 -7.04 -16.61
C GLN A 153 7.51 -6.37 -17.43
N GLY A 154 7.60 -5.06 -17.67
CA GLY A 154 6.68 -4.32 -18.54
C GLY A 154 5.35 -3.93 -17.90
N LEU A 155 5.20 -4.07 -16.58
CA LEU A 155 4.01 -3.61 -15.85
C LEU A 155 4.20 -2.17 -15.35
N LYS A 156 3.10 -1.45 -15.14
CA LYS A 156 3.13 -0.12 -14.51
C LYS A 156 2.94 -0.24 -13.01
N ALA A 157 3.65 0.57 -12.23
CA ALA A 157 3.52 0.65 -10.78
C ALA A 157 3.14 2.07 -10.32
N GLY A 158 2.18 2.16 -9.40
CA GLY A 158 1.76 3.39 -8.75
C GLY A 158 1.86 3.25 -7.24
N THR A 159 2.49 4.20 -6.55
CA THR A 159 2.63 4.19 -5.09
C THR A 159 2.07 5.47 -4.48
N PHE A 160 1.35 5.33 -3.37
CA PHE A 160 0.89 6.43 -2.54
C PHE A 160 1.41 6.19 -1.13
N PHE A 161 2.53 6.83 -0.80
CA PHE A 161 3.18 6.79 0.52
C PHE A 161 3.69 5.39 0.95
N TRP A 162 4.60 4.80 0.18
CA TRP A 162 5.37 3.62 0.63
C TRP A 162 6.85 3.96 0.90
N PRO A 163 7.46 3.51 2.00
CA PRO A 163 8.89 3.69 2.26
C PRO A 163 9.78 3.22 1.10
N GLY A 164 10.66 4.10 0.61
CA GLY A 164 11.52 3.85 -0.55
C GLY A 164 10.90 4.21 -1.90
N SER A 165 9.58 4.40 -1.98
CA SER A 165 8.92 4.70 -3.26
C SER A 165 9.19 6.12 -3.79
N GLU A 166 9.57 7.05 -2.91
CA GLU A 166 10.04 8.40 -3.27
C GLU A 166 11.56 8.48 -3.44
N VAL A 167 12.25 7.33 -3.52
CA VAL A 167 13.71 7.22 -3.66
C VAL A 167 14.06 6.62 -5.01
N LYS A 168 15.15 7.10 -5.62
CA LYS A 168 15.62 6.67 -6.93
C LYS A 168 16.42 5.37 -6.85
N ILE A 169 15.79 4.29 -6.39
CA ILE A 169 16.40 2.97 -6.19
C ILE A 169 16.78 2.39 -7.55
N ASN A 170 18.02 1.91 -7.70
CA ASN A 170 18.59 1.47 -8.98
C ASN A 170 18.34 2.47 -10.13
N GLY A 171 18.46 3.77 -9.83
CA GLY A 171 18.28 4.84 -10.82
C GLY A 171 16.82 5.07 -11.24
N THR A 172 15.83 4.45 -10.60
CA THR A 172 14.45 4.41 -11.09
C THR A 172 13.41 4.70 -9.99
N TYR A 173 12.35 5.43 -10.33
CA TYR A 173 11.16 5.63 -9.50
C TYR A 173 10.00 4.76 -10.01
N PRO A 174 8.96 4.49 -9.19
CA PRO A 174 7.69 3.98 -9.71
C PRO A 174 7.13 4.89 -10.83
N ASN A 175 6.33 4.35 -11.76
CA ASN A 175 5.74 5.15 -12.84
C ASN A 175 4.88 6.31 -12.32
N LYS A 176 4.24 6.12 -11.17
CA LYS A 176 3.62 7.19 -10.39
C LYS A 176 3.98 6.98 -8.93
N TYR A 177 4.41 8.05 -8.26
CA TYR A 177 4.64 8.05 -6.83
C TYR A 177 4.23 9.40 -6.25
N VAL A 178 3.89 9.42 -4.96
CA VAL A 178 3.61 10.66 -4.22
C VAL A 178 4.67 10.83 -3.15
N LYS A 179 5.29 12.01 -3.10
CA LYS A 179 6.22 12.37 -2.02
C LYS A 179 5.48 12.37 -0.70
N PHE A 180 6.06 11.75 0.32
CA PHE A 180 5.43 11.69 1.63
C PHE A 180 5.22 13.09 2.19
N ASN A 181 3.98 13.39 2.58
CA ASN A 181 3.60 14.63 3.24
C ASN A 181 2.95 14.29 4.58
N LYS A 182 3.37 14.96 5.66
CA LYS A 182 2.77 14.79 6.99
C LYS A 182 1.52 15.64 7.12
#